data_AF-A0A1Y2R0H9-F1
#
_entry.id   AF-A0A1Y2R0H9-F1
#
_cell.length_a   1.000
_cell.length_b   1.000
_cell.length_c   1.000
_cell.angle_alpha   90.00
_cell.angle_beta   90.00
_cell.angle_gamma   90.00
#
_symmetry.space_group_name_H-M   'P 1'
#
loop_
_entity.id
_entity.type
_entity.pdbx_description
1 polymer ?
#
loop_
_entity_poly.entity_id
_entity_poly.type
_entity_poly.pdbx_seq_one_letter_code
_entity_poly.pdbx_strand_id
1 'polypeptide(L)'
;MNSDQQKIKSLLTKLVEGQEFKIKPATKEQIDIFTQRAVDNNVDSKVIQQLVDLYEVADFFNYEIIIGFHHCDDLTIFEWWGDKELWLGQRDFNTLRWTNNKFCLGDASTISFSADYEFDTLIELIEGCIKDIDKANYLDQQTK
;
A
#
# COMPACT_ATOMS: atom_id res chain seq x y z
N MET A 1 -0.79 10.50 16.41
CA MET A 1 -1.47 9.69 15.38
C MET A 1 -2.63 10.51 14.81
N ASN A 2 -2.60 10.85 13.53
CA ASN A 2 -3.68 11.60 12.87
C ASN A 2 -4.87 10.69 12.47
N SER A 3 -5.91 11.25 11.85
CA SER A 3 -7.10 10.50 11.42
C SER A 3 -6.77 9.37 10.43
N ASP A 4 -5.85 9.63 9.52
CA ASP A 4 -5.52 8.73 8.42
C ASP A 4 -4.71 7.55 8.95
N GLN A 5 -3.75 7.83 9.82
CA GLN A 5 -3.00 6.81 10.56
C GLN A 5 -3.91 5.94 11.45
N GLN A 6 -4.93 6.53 12.11
CA GLN A 6 -5.93 5.77 12.87
C GLN A 6 -6.73 4.82 11.96
N LYS A 7 -7.14 5.32 10.80
CA LYS A 7 -7.89 4.54 9.81
C LYS A 7 -7.05 3.40 9.23
N ILE A 8 -5.82 3.68 8.81
CA ILE A 8 -4.85 2.68 8.32
C ILE A 8 -4.62 1.61 9.39
N LYS A 9 -4.31 2.02 10.62
CA LYS A 9 -4.10 1.08 11.73
C LYS A 9 -5.31 0.17 11.94
N SER A 10 -6.51 0.72 11.92
CA SER A 10 -7.77 -0.04 12.09
C SER A 10 -7.95 -1.07 10.98
N LEU A 11 -7.76 -0.67 9.72
CA LEU A 11 -7.88 -1.56 8.56
C LEU A 11 -6.87 -2.72 8.62
N LEU A 12 -5.60 -2.40 8.85
CA LEU A 12 -4.53 -3.40 8.90
C LEU A 12 -4.64 -4.32 10.14
N THR A 13 -5.05 -3.79 11.29
CA THR A 13 -5.26 -4.59 12.51
C THR A 13 -6.41 -5.57 12.32
N LYS A 14 -7.51 -5.14 11.67
CA LYS A 14 -8.65 -6.01 11.37
C LYS A 14 -8.27 -7.16 10.43
N LEU A 15 -7.42 -6.88 9.43
CA LEU A 15 -6.93 -7.89 8.49
C LEU A 15 -6.23 -9.07 9.17
N VAL A 16 -5.50 -8.78 10.25
CA VAL A 16 -4.67 -9.76 10.96
C VAL A 16 -5.30 -10.20 12.29
N GLU A 17 -6.56 -9.86 12.53
CA GLU A 17 -7.24 -10.15 13.77
C GLU A 17 -7.30 -11.67 14.02
N GLY A 18 -6.91 -12.09 15.23
CA GLY A 18 -6.83 -13.50 15.59
C GLY A 18 -5.55 -14.23 15.14
N GLN A 19 -4.63 -13.55 14.46
CA GLN A 19 -3.32 -14.08 14.08
C GLN A 19 -2.20 -13.47 14.93
N GLU A 20 -1.10 -14.21 15.09
CA GLU A 20 0.13 -13.69 15.70
C GLU A 20 0.92 -12.85 14.68
N PHE A 21 0.35 -11.71 14.28
CA PHE A 21 0.98 -10.77 13.35
C PHE A 21 1.28 -9.44 14.06
N LYS A 22 2.53 -8.96 13.92
CA LYS A 22 2.96 -7.71 14.56
C LYS A 22 3.13 -6.60 13.53
N ILE A 23 2.19 -5.66 13.55
CA ILE A 23 2.32 -4.38 12.85
C ILE A 23 3.36 -3.53 13.58
N LYS A 24 4.37 -3.04 12.85
CA LYS A 24 5.45 -2.21 13.39
C LYS A 24 5.57 -0.93 12.56
N PRO A 25 5.71 0.24 13.20
CA PRO A 25 5.99 1.47 12.47
C PRO A 25 7.46 1.53 12.05
N ALA A 26 7.74 2.32 11.02
CA ALA A 26 9.09 2.72 10.64
C ALA A 26 9.73 3.54 11.77
N THR A 27 11.06 3.50 11.84
CA THR A 27 11.81 4.45 12.66
C THR A 27 11.79 5.84 12.02
N LYS A 28 12.03 6.87 12.85
CA LYS A 28 12.16 8.25 12.35
C LYS A 28 13.24 8.37 11.25
N GLU A 29 14.36 7.68 11.42
CA GLU A 29 15.46 7.70 10.44
C GLU A 29 15.01 7.15 9.08
N GLN A 30 14.26 6.04 9.06
CA GLN A 30 13.72 5.48 7.82
C GLN A 30 12.70 6.42 7.15
N ILE A 31 11.82 7.06 7.94
CA ILE A 31 10.87 8.08 7.43
C ILE A 31 11.62 9.28 6.84
N ASP A 32 12.66 9.78 7.51
CA ASP A 32 13.47 10.89 7.02
C ASP A 32 14.16 10.52 5.69
N ILE A 33 14.69 9.29 5.58
CA ILE A 33 15.30 8.75 4.35
C ILE A 33 14.27 8.67 3.21
N PHE A 34 13.10 8.10 3.47
CA PHE A 34 12.01 8.01 2.49
C PHE A 34 11.60 9.40 2.00
N THR A 35 11.34 10.31 2.94
CA THR A 35 10.85 11.66 2.65
C THR A 35 11.86 12.41 1.78
N GLN A 36 13.14 12.36 2.13
CA GLN A 36 14.19 13.01 1.33
C GLN A 36 14.24 12.46 -0.09
N ARG A 37 14.22 11.13 -0.26
CA ARG A 37 14.25 10.50 -1.59
C ARG A 37 13.02 10.85 -2.42
N ALA A 38 11.84 10.88 -1.80
CA ALA A 38 10.61 11.24 -2.49
C ALA A 38 10.61 12.70 -2.94
N VAL A 39 11.12 13.61 -2.10
CA VAL A 39 11.34 15.02 -2.44
C VAL A 39 12.35 15.16 -3.59
N ASP A 40 13.49 14.47 -3.52
CA ASP A 40 14.53 14.50 -4.57
C ASP A 40 13.99 14.01 -5.93
N ASN A 41 13.05 13.06 -5.89
CA ASN A 41 12.38 12.54 -7.07
C ASN A 41 11.24 13.43 -7.57
N ASN A 42 10.85 14.48 -6.84
CA ASN A 42 9.69 15.34 -7.11
C ASN A 42 8.35 14.60 -7.06
N VAL A 43 8.20 13.68 -6.10
CA VAL A 43 6.91 13.07 -5.78
C VAL A 43 5.98 14.14 -5.20
N ASP A 44 4.68 14.10 -5.53
CA ASP A 44 3.70 15.03 -5.01
C ASP A 44 3.64 14.97 -3.46
N SER A 45 3.68 16.12 -2.80
CA SER A 45 3.74 16.20 -1.33
C SER A 45 2.55 15.52 -0.63
N LYS A 46 1.37 15.48 -1.26
CA LYS A 46 0.20 14.77 -0.72
C LYS A 46 0.39 13.26 -0.76
N VAL A 47 1.08 12.77 -1.78
CA VAL A 47 1.41 11.33 -1.91
C VAL A 47 2.48 10.96 -0.90
N ILE A 48 3.51 11.81 -0.75
CA ILE A 48 4.52 11.65 0.31
C ILE A 48 3.84 11.55 1.67
N GLN A 49 2.94 12.49 1.99
CA GLN A 49 2.26 12.51 3.29
C GLN A 49 1.44 11.23 3.54
N GLN A 50 0.68 10.76 2.54
CA GLN A 50 -0.09 9.53 2.66
C GLN A 50 0.79 8.29 2.89
N LEU A 51 1.94 8.21 2.23
CA LEU A 51 2.90 7.12 2.42
C LEU A 51 3.58 7.22 3.80
N VAL A 52 3.96 8.42 4.26
CA VAL A 52 4.46 8.64 5.63
C VAL A 52 3.41 8.20 6.65
N ASP A 53 2.13 8.51 6.45
CA ASP A 53 1.05 8.09 7.33
C ASP A 53 0.90 6.55 7.39
N LEU A 54 1.14 5.85 6.28
CA LEU A 54 1.23 4.40 6.28
C LEU A 54 2.45 3.92 7.09
N TYR A 55 3.64 4.42 6.78
CA TYR A 55 4.88 3.92 7.37
C TYR A 55 5.05 4.25 8.86
N GLU A 56 4.49 5.36 9.34
CA GLU A 56 4.40 5.66 10.78
C GLU A 56 3.45 4.73 11.54
N VAL A 57 2.64 3.94 10.84
CA VAL A 57 1.78 2.89 11.40
C VAL A 57 2.36 1.50 11.17
N ALA A 58 2.79 1.24 9.94
CA ALA A 58 3.10 -0.08 9.42
C ALA A 58 4.17 0.01 8.31
N ASP A 59 5.43 -0.22 8.69
CA ASP A 59 6.55 -0.41 7.79
C ASP A 59 6.69 -1.89 7.46
N PHE A 60 6.92 -2.20 6.18
CA PHE A 60 7.01 -3.58 5.68
C PHE A 60 5.86 -4.47 6.15
N PHE A 61 4.64 -3.94 6.07
CA PHE A 61 3.46 -4.74 6.32
C PHE A 61 3.30 -5.75 5.19
N ASN A 62 3.48 -7.02 5.48
CA ASN A 62 3.25 -8.10 4.53
C ASN A 62 2.43 -9.19 5.18
N TYR A 63 1.14 -9.24 4.85
CA TYR A 63 0.22 -10.24 5.36
C TYR A 63 -0.23 -11.18 4.23
N GLU A 64 0.30 -12.40 4.27
CA GLU A 64 0.03 -13.47 3.29
C GLU A 64 0.16 -12.99 1.82
N ILE A 65 -0.75 -13.44 0.95
CA ILE A 65 -0.91 -12.95 -0.43
C ILE A 65 -1.91 -11.79 -0.52
N ILE A 66 -2.36 -11.27 0.63
CA ILE A 66 -3.50 -10.35 0.75
C ILE A 66 -3.07 -8.92 0.43
N ILE A 67 -2.06 -8.42 1.13
CA ILE A 67 -1.50 -7.09 0.90
C ILE A 67 -0.11 -7.00 1.53
N GLY A 68 0.83 -6.51 0.73
CA GLY A 68 2.22 -6.31 1.10
C GLY A 68 2.69 -4.92 0.69
N PHE A 69 3.39 -4.22 1.56
CA PHE A 69 4.07 -2.95 1.30
C PHE A 69 5.58 -3.14 1.49
N HIS A 70 6.38 -2.46 0.67
CA HIS A 70 7.83 -2.42 0.85
C HIS A 70 8.22 -1.66 2.13
N HIS A 71 9.48 -1.83 2.58
CA HIS A 71 10.02 -0.91 3.58
C HIS A 71 10.08 0.49 2.98
N CYS A 72 9.81 1.52 3.79
CA CYS A 72 9.88 2.90 3.31
C CYS A 72 11.27 3.33 2.84
N ASP A 73 12.33 2.72 3.39
CA ASP A 73 13.71 2.95 2.99
C ASP A 73 14.21 1.99 1.91
N ASP A 74 13.35 1.16 1.31
CA ASP A 74 13.69 0.37 0.13
C ASP A 74 13.80 1.27 -1.11
N LEU A 75 14.88 1.09 -1.88
CA LEU A 75 15.04 1.76 -3.17
C LEU A 75 14.04 1.26 -4.21
N THR A 76 13.51 0.05 -4.04
CA THR A 76 12.52 -0.59 -4.92
C THR A 76 11.29 0.29 -5.16
N ILE A 77 10.91 1.12 -4.18
CA ILE A 77 9.78 2.06 -4.32
C ILE A 77 9.93 2.96 -5.55
N PHE A 78 11.16 3.32 -5.90
CA PHE A 78 11.49 4.23 -7.00
C PHE A 78 12.01 3.51 -8.24
N GLU A 79 11.97 2.18 -8.31
CA GLU A 79 12.51 1.40 -9.43
C GLU A 79 11.87 1.79 -10.77
N TRP A 80 10.58 2.11 -10.76
CA TRP A 80 9.81 2.51 -11.95
C TRP A 80 9.64 4.03 -12.08
N TRP A 81 10.48 4.82 -11.38
CA TRP A 81 10.35 6.27 -11.41
C TRP A 81 10.66 6.89 -12.80
N GLY A 82 11.35 6.16 -13.68
CA GLY A 82 11.51 6.54 -15.08
C GLY A 82 10.18 6.79 -15.78
N ASP A 83 9.15 6.02 -15.41
CA ASP A 83 7.78 6.13 -15.91
C ASP A 83 6.86 6.95 -14.99
N LYS A 84 7.44 7.63 -13.99
CA LYS A 84 6.73 8.38 -12.93
C LYS A 84 5.80 7.52 -12.09
N GLU A 85 6.19 6.26 -11.88
CA GLU A 85 5.48 5.32 -11.03
C GLU A 85 6.24 5.07 -9.73
N LEU A 86 5.49 4.94 -8.63
CA LEU A 86 6.00 4.37 -7.38
C LEU A 86 5.51 2.94 -7.26
N TRP A 87 6.43 2.02 -6.98
CA TRP A 87 6.10 0.64 -6.68
C TRP A 87 5.93 0.48 -5.17
N LEU A 88 4.69 0.45 -4.68
CA LEU A 88 4.40 0.54 -3.25
C LEU A 88 4.47 -0.83 -2.56
N GLY A 89 4.23 -1.90 -3.32
CA GLY A 89 4.19 -3.25 -2.81
C GLY A 89 3.46 -4.21 -3.74
N GLN A 90 2.94 -5.28 -3.16
CA GLN A 90 2.36 -6.40 -3.90
C GLN A 90 1.12 -6.96 -3.21
N ARG A 91 0.28 -7.62 -4.00
CA ARG A 91 -0.83 -8.46 -3.56
C ARG A 91 -0.84 -9.69 -4.46
N ASP A 92 -0.42 -10.84 -3.94
CA ASP A 92 -0.20 -12.05 -4.75
C ASP A 92 0.70 -11.74 -5.97
N PHE A 93 0.26 -12.04 -7.19
CA PHE A 93 0.96 -11.69 -8.45
C PHE A 93 0.72 -10.24 -8.91
N ASN A 94 -0.03 -9.46 -8.14
CA ASN A 94 -0.43 -8.10 -8.47
C ASN A 94 0.46 -7.08 -7.77
N THR A 95 0.53 -5.89 -8.35
CA THR A 95 1.34 -4.77 -7.89
C THR A 95 0.45 -3.65 -7.36
N LEU A 96 0.85 -3.13 -6.20
CA LEU A 96 0.35 -1.87 -5.66
C LEU A 96 1.27 -0.77 -6.16
N ARG A 97 0.73 0.20 -6.88
CA ARG A 97 1.52 1.31 -7.43
C ARG A 97 0.84 2.65 -7.26
N TRP A 98 1.61 3.72 -7.38
CA TRP A 98 1.08 5.06 -7.61
C TRP A 98 1.56 5.56 -8.97
N THR A 99 0.64 6.01 -9.83
CA THR A 99 0.94 6.54 -11.16
C THR A 99 -0.21 7.44 -11.61
N ASN A 100 0.05 8.43 -12.47
CA ASN A 100 -0.97 9.32 -13.01
C ASN A 100 -1.89 9.96 -11.94
N ASN A 101 -1.35 10.28 -10.76
CA ASN A 101 -2.07 10.81 -9.60
C ASN A 101 -3.13 9.86 -8.99
N LYS A 102 -3.00 8.56 -9.24
CA LYS A 102 -3.87 7.51 -8.69
C LYS A 102 -3.04 6.44 -8.00
N PHE A 103 -3.60 5.85 -6.97
CA PHE A 103 -3.15 4.59 -6.40
C PHE A 103 -3.83 3.45 -7.17
N CYS A 104 -3.07 2.47 -7.64
CA CYS A 104 -3.57 1.45 -8.55
C CYS A 104 -3.27 0.04 -8.06
N LEU A 105 -4.19 -0.87 -8.34
CA LEU A 105 -4.00 -2.32 -8.27
C LEU A 105 -4.05 -2.92 -9.68
N GLY A 106 -2.96 -3.52 -10.11
CA GLY A 106 -2.84 -4.17 -11.41
C GLY A 106 -1.77 -5.26 -11.38
N ASP A 107 -1.34 -5.77 -12.54
CA ASP A 107 -0.21 -6.71 -12.63
C ASP A 107 1.06 -5.99 -13.13
N ALA A 108 2.17 -6.71 -13.37
CA ALA A 108 3.41 -6.09 -13.82
C ALA A 108 3.32 -5.38 -15.19
N SER A 109 2.42 -5.82 -16.07
CA SER A 109 2.21 -5.29 -17.44
C SER A 109 1.00 -4.36 -17.55
N THR A 110 0.11 -4.37 -16.55
CA THR A 110 -1.16 -3.64 -16.54
C THR A 110 -1.23 -2.77 -15.28
N ILE A 111 -1.21 -1.44 -15.44
CA ILE A 111 -1.21 -0.47 -14.32
C ILE A 111 -2.37 -0.69 -13.35
N SER A 112 -3.59 -0.80 -13.88
CA SER A 112 -4.85 -1.01 -13.17
C SER A 112 -5.69 -2.01 -13.96
N PHE A 113 -6.37 -2.95 -13.30
CA PHE A 113 -7.23 -3.91 -14.02
C PHE A 113 -8.46 -3.24 -14.66
N SER A 114 -8.94 -2.16 -14.05
CA SER A 114 -10.01 -1.30 -14.54
C SER A 114 -10.02 0.01 -13.74
N ALA A 115 -10.91 0.93 -14.09
CA ALA A 115 -11.13 2.16 -13.33
C ALA A 115 -11.58 1.91 -11.86
N ASP A 116 -12.16 0.74 -11.56
CA ASP A 116 -12.54 0.38 -10.17
C ASP A 116 -11.32 0.06 -9.29
N TYR A 117 -10.14 -0.10 -9.91
CA TYR A 117 -8.85 -0.34 -9.27
C TYR A 117 -7.94 0.88 -9.31
N GLU A 118 -8.51 2.06 -9.55
CA GLU A 118 -7.83 3.35 -9.50
C GLU A 118 -8.43 4.20 -8.37
N PHE A 119 -7.61 4.53 -7.40
CA PHE A 119 -8.03 5.16 -6.15
C PHE A 119 -7.39 6.54 -6.01
N ASP A 120 -8.12 7.49 -5.45
CA ASP A 120 -7.60 8.85 -5.20
C ASP A 120 -6.69 8.89 -3.97
N THR A 121 -6.88 7.95 -3.05
CA THR A 121 -6.12 7.87 -1.80
C THR A 121 -5.55 6.48 -1.52
N LEU A 122 -4.48 6.44 -0.73
CA LEU A 122 -3.88 5.20 -0.25
C LEU A 122 -4.85 4.38 0.61
N ILE A 123 -5.69 5.06 1.41
CA ILE A 123 -6.71 4.41 2.23
C ILE A 123 -7.74 3.70 1.34
N GLU A 124 -8.18 4.34 0.26
CA GLU A 124 -9.10 3.72 -0.70
C GLU A 124 -8.48 2.50 -1.38
N LEU A 125 -7.19 2.54 -1.73
CA LEU A 125 -6.47 1.36 -2.23
C LEU A 125 -6.50 0.21 -1.21
N ILE A 126 -6.16 0.48 0.06
CA ILE A 126 -6.19 -0.54 1.12
C ILE A 126 -7.60 -1.12 1.29
N GLU A 127 -8.63 -0.27 1.32
CA GLU A 127 -10.03 -0.71 1.40
C GLU A 127 -10.45 -1.53 0.17
N GLY A 128 -9.99 -1.16 -1.03
CA GLY A 128 -10.21 -1.89 -2.27
C GLY A 128 -9.63 -3.30 -2.19
N CYS A 129 -8.37 -3.41 -1.78
CA CYS A 129 -7.71 -4.71 -1.59
C CYS A 129 -8.47 -5.60 -0.59
N ILE A 130 -8.90 -5.04 0.55
CA ILE A 130 -9.67 -5.78 1.57
C ILE A 130 -11.01 -6.29 1.03
N LYS A 131 -11.78 -5.43 0.34
CA LYS A 131 -13.09 -5.80 -0.22
C LYS A 131 -12.99 -6.95 -1.22
N ASP A 132 -11.93 -6.98 -2.01
CA ASP A 132 -11.72 -8.03 -3.00
C ASP A 132 -11.40 -9.39 -2.40
N ILE A 133 -10.72 -9.40 -1.26
CA ILE A 133 -10.47 -10.62 -0.49
C ILE A 133 -11.76 -11.15 0.10
N ASP A 134 -12.59 -10.27 0.68
CA ASP A 134 -13.89 -10.67 1.23
C ASP A 134 -14.78 -11.31 0.15
N LYS A 135 -14.75 -10.77 -1.08
CA LYS A 135 -15.46 -11.37 -2.24
C LYS A 135 -14.91 -12.75 -2.61
N ALA A 136 -13.58 -12.90 -2.69
CA ALA A 136 -12.95 -14.18 -3.03
C ALA A 136 -13.28 -15.27 -1.99
N ASN A 137 -13.13 -14.93 -0.70
CA ASN A 137 -13.46 -15.84 0.40
C ASN A 137 -14.93 -16.25 0.42
N TYR A 138 -15.85 -15.33 0.06
CA TYR A 138 -17.27 -15.63 -0.03
C TYR A 138 -17.59 -16.63 -1.15
N LEU A 139 -16.96 -16.49 -2.32
CA LEU A 139 -17.16 -17.40 -3.46
C LEU A 139 -16.63 -18.82 -3.17
N ASP A 140 -15.50 -18.93 -2.47
CA ASP A 140 -14.91 -20.21 -2.06
C ASP A 140 -15.78 -20.96 -1.02
N GLN A 141 -16.59 -20.25 -0.25
CA GLN A 141 -17.53 -20.85 0.71
C GLN A 141 -18.82 -21.34 0.05
N GLN A 142 -19.22 -20.78 -1.09
CA GLN A 142 -20.40 -21.23 -1.83
C GLN A 142 -20.14 -22.45 -2.73
N THR A 143 -18.87 -22.72 -3.03
CA THR A 143 -18.44 -23.82 -3.90
C THR A 143 -17.98 -25.06 -3.13
N LYS A 144 -18.07 -25.05 -1.80
CA LYS A 144 -17.84 -26.18 -0.89
C LYS A 144 -19.16 -26.73 -0.36
#